data_AF-A0A7V9MF87-F1
#
_entry.id   AF-A0A7V9MF87-F1
#
_cell.length_a   1.000
_cell.length_b   1.000
_cell.length_c   1.000
_cell.angle_alpha   90.00
_cell.angle_beta   90.00
_cell.angle_gamma   90.00
#
_symmetry.space_group_name_H-M   'P 1'
#
loop_
_entity.id
_entity.type
_entity.pdbx_description
1 polymer ?
#
loop_
_entity_poly.entity_id
_entity_poly.type
_entity_poly.pdbx_seq_one_letter_code
_entity_poly.pdbx_strand_id
1 'polypeptide(L)'
;MAKALDIPDLDADTVFRDAAARAVEVRTEELFDHAEGVLDLDDIERVHDMRVASRRLRAVLEIFGPCFPKRQLRSALADVKQLADSLGERRDPDVAVSSLEQIGAGLTSDDAPGLDSLIAELNSERRAANEDLAATLEETQRSGLQVRLMALAAEARRT
;
A
#
# COMPACT_ATOMS: atom_id res chain seq x y z
N MET A 1 1.78 -7.63 10.44
CA MET A 1 2.96 -7.34 9.60
C MET A 1 3.17 -8.42 8.54
N ALA A 2 2.70 -8.15 7.33
CA ALA A 2 2.93 -8.95 6.13
C ALA A 2 4.44 -9.16 5.89
N LYS A 3 4.87 -10.42 6.03
CA LYS A 3 6.20 -10.85 5.61
C LYS A 3 6.29 -10.69 4.10
N ALA A 4 7.36 -10.05 3.62
CA ALA A 4 7.58 -9.92 2.18
C ALA A 4 7.62 -11.32 1.57
N LEU A 5 6.83 -11.52 0.51
CA LEU A 5 6.96 -12.73 -0.30
C LEU A 5 8.38 -12.80 -0.85
N ASP A 6 8.97 -14.00 -0.78
CA ASP A 6 10.24 -14.26 -1.47
C ASP A 6 9.99 -14.13 -2.97
N ILE A 7 10.94 -13.53 -3.69
CA ILE A 7 10.87 -13.49 -5.16
C ILE A 7 11.57 -14.77 -5.63
N PRO A 8 10.82 -15.76 -6.14
CA PRO A 8 11.40 -17.05 -6.49
C PRO A 8 12.30 -16.91 -7.72
N ASP A 9 13.27 -17.81 -7.82
CA ASP A 9 14.17 -17.96 -8.97
C ASP A 9 15.06 -16.73 -9.23
N LEU A 10 15.46 -16.02 -8.17
CA LEU A 10 16.50 -14.98 -8.23
C LEU A 10 17.83 -15.49 -7.67
N ASP A 11 18.88 -15.34 -8.46
CA ASP A 11 20.26 -15.59 -8.07
C ASP A 11 21.20 -14.50 -8.63
N ALA A 12 22.50 -14.65 -8.37
CA ALA A 12 23.51 -13.68 -8.80
C ALA A 12 23.74 -13.64 -10.32
N ASP A 13 23.31 -14.69 -11.04
CA ASP A 13 23.48 -14.82 -12.50
C ASP A 13 22.21 -14.42 -13.26
N THR A 14 21.13 -14.12 -12.53
CA THR A 14 19.85 -13.71 -13.10
C THR A 14 20.00 -12.39 -13.85
N VAL A 15 19.53 -12.37 -15.10
CA VAL A 15 19.56 -11.16 -15.93
C VAL A 15 18.74 -10.06 -15.25
N PHE A 16 19.29 -8.84 -15.18
CA PHE A 16 18.68 -7.73 -14.46
C PHE A 16 17.22 -7.43 -14.89
N ARG A 17 16.90 -7.62 -16.17
CA ARG A 17 15.53 -7.46 -16.72
C ARG A 17 14.57 -8.56 -16.29
N ASP A 18 15.06 -9.79 -16.16
CA ASP A 18 14.27 -10.92 -15.66
C ASP A 18 13.99 -10.73 -14.17
N ALA A 19 14.99 -10.27 -13.41
CA ALA A 19 14.81 -9.88 -12.02
C ALA A 19 13.77 -8.75 -11.87
N ALA A 20 13.82 -7.73 -12.74
CA ALA A 20 12.84 -6.66 -12.79
C ALA A 20 11.41 -7.18 -13.02
N ALA A 21 11.23 -8.03 -14.04
CA ALA A 21 9.93 -8.61 -14.37
C ALA A 21 9.37 -9.44 -13.21
N ARG A 22 10.20 -10.33 -12.64
CA ARG A 22 9.80 -11.21 -11.53
C ARG A 22 9.45 -10.42 -10.27
N ALA A 23 10.25 -9.41 -9.95
CA ALA A 23 9.98 -8.55 -8.79
C ALA A 23 8.66 -7.78 -8.95
N VAL A 24 8.37 -7.24 -10.14
CA VAL A 24 7.11 -6.53 -10.38
C VAL A 24 5.92 -7.48 -10.31
N GLU A 25 6.01 -8.69 -10.89
CA GLU A 25 4.94 -9.69 -10.81
C GLU A 25 4.60 -10.03 -9.36
N VAL A 26 5.59 -10.49 -8.59
CA VAL A 26 5.38 -10.93 -7.20
C VAL A 26 4.84 -9.80 -6.33
N ARG A 27 5.37 -8.58 -6.47
CA ARG A 27 4.89 -7.43 -5.68
C ARG A 27 3.52 -6.93 -6.13
N THR A 28 3.16 -7.15 -7.39
CA THR A 28 1.81 -6.86 -7.88
C THR A 28 0.82 -7.84 -7.26
N GLU A 29 1.10 -9.15 -7.33
CA GLU A 29 0.27 -10.19 -6.72
C GLU A 29 0.11 -9.94 -5.20
N GLU A 30 1.21 -9.74 -4.47
CA GLU A 30 1.20 -9.45 -3.03
C GLU A 30 0.30 -8.26 -2.68
N LEU A 31 0.33 -7.18 -3.47
CA LEU A 31 -0.53 -6.01 -3.23
C LEU A 31 -2.01 -6.34 -3.39
N PHE A 32 -2.39 -7.03 -4.46
CA PHE A 32 -3.80 -7.30 -4.76
C PHE A 32 -4.37 -8.45 -3.91
N ASP A 33 -3.55 -9.37 -3.41
CA ASP A 33 -3.94 -10.39 -2.44
C ASP A 33 -4.38 -9.76 -1.10
N HIS A 34 -3.87 -8.56 -0.77
CA HIS A 34 -4.25 -7.80 0.42
C HIS A 34 -5.45 -6.85 0.21
N ALA A 35 -6.05 -6.81 -0.97
CA ALA A 35 -7.19 -5.92 -1.25
C ALA A 35 -8.48 -6.37 -0.55
N GLU A 36 -8.65 -7.68 -0.31
CA GLU A 36 -9.83 -8.21 0.34
C GLU A 36 -9.89 -7.78 1.82
N GLY A 37 -11.01 -7.18 2.22
CA GLY A 37 -11.23 -6.72 3.59
C GLY A 37 -10.43 -5.48 3.98
N VAL A 38 -9.73 -4.82 3.05
CA VAL A 38 -8.90 -3.63 3.37
C VAL A 38 -9.70 -2.45 3.93
N LEU A 39 -11.01 -2.39 3.64
CA LEU A 39 -11.93 -1.36 4.12
C LEU A 39 -12.56 -1.67 5.48
N ASP A 40 -12.23 -2.82 6.07
CA ASP A 40 -12.68 -3.19 7.42
C ASP A 40 -12.03 -2.27 8.45
N LEU A 41 -12.86 -1.53 9.20
CA LEU A 41 -12.40 -0.61 10.23
C LEU A 41 -11.99 -1.31 11.54
N ASP A 42 -12.43 -2.56 11.72
CA ASP A 42 -12.18 -3.35 12.92
C ASP A 42 -10.89 -4.19 12.80
N ASP A 43 -10.50 -4.58 11.57
CA ASP A 43 -9.24 -5.28 11.29
C ASP A 43 -8.18 -4.35 10.68
N ILE A 44 -7.54 -3.56 11.55
CA ILE A 44 -6.56 -2.55 11.17
C ILE A 44 -5.29 -3.12 10.51
N GLU A 45 -5.02 -4.42 10.66
CA GLU A 45 -3.85 -5.05 10.04
C GLU A 45 -4.04 -5.22 8.53
N ARG A 46 -5.28 -5.29 8.01
CA ARG A 46 -5.56 -5.40 6.58
C ARG A 46 -5.03 -4.21 5.79
N VAL A 47 -5.41 -3.00 6.21
CA VAL A 47 -4.92 -1.76 5.60
C VAL A 47 -3.41 -1.59 5.79
N HIS A 48 -2.87 -2.02 6.93
CA HIS A 48 -1.44 -1.99 7.19
C HIS A 48 -0.66 -2.87 6.21
N ASP A 49 -1.11 -4.11 6.01
CA ASP A 49 -0.44 -5.09 5.14
C ASP A 49 -0.50 -4.67 3.67
N MET A 50 -1.67 -4.21 3.18
CA MET A 50 -1.79 -3.67 1.82
C MET A 50 -0.92 -2.42 1.62
N ARG A 51 -0.82 -1.53 2.62
CA ARG A 51 0.07 -0.35 2.60
C ARG A 51 1.54 -0.75 2.53
N VAL A 52 1.95 -1.80 3.25
CA VAL A 52 3.32 -2.30 3.18
C VAL A 52 3.62 -2.87 1.80
N ALA A 53 2.71 -3.66 1.23
CA ALA A 53 2.85 -4.21 -0.12
C ALA A 53 2.91 -3.11 -1.20
N SER A 54 2.08 -2.06 -1.11
CA SER A 54 2.08 -0.95 -2.08
C SER A 54 3.40 -0.18 -2.08
N ARG A 55 3.98 0.06 -0.90
CA ARG A 55 5.32 0.67 -0.77
C ARG A 55 6.42 -0.20 -1.39
N ARG A 56 6.36 -1.53 -1.19
CA ARG A 56 7.31 -2.48 -1.80
C ARG A 56 7.21 -2.45 -3.33
N LEU A 57 6.00 -2.51 -3.88
CA LEU A 57 5.77 -2.42 -5.31
C LEU A 57 6.29 -1.11 -5.89
N ARG A 58 5.97 0.03 -5.24
CA ARG A 58 6.48 1.36 -5.64
C ARG A 58 8.02 1.36 -5.71
N ALA A 59 8.68 0.85 -4.67
CA ALA A 59 10.13 0.79 -4.63
C ALA A 59 10.72 -0.04 -5.78
N VAL A 60 10.14 -1.22 -6.06
CA VAL A 60 10.56 -2.08 -7.19
C VAL A 60 10.39 -1.35 -8.52
N LEU A 61 9.27 -0.68 -8.76
CA LEU A 61 9.04 0.10 -9.98
C LEU A 61 10.03 1.26 -10.14
N GLU A 62 10.42 1.92 -9.04
CA GLU A 62 11.42 2.99 -9.05
C GLU A 62 12.84 2.46 -9.27
N ILE A 63 13.23 1.35 -8.62
CA ILE A 63 14.56 0.72 -8.75
C ILE A 63 14.78 0.18 -10.17
N PHE A 64 13.81 -0.57 -10.69
CA PHE A 64 13.92 -1.21 -12.00
C PHE A 64 13.42 -0.33 -13.15
N GLY A 65 13.12 0.95 -12.88
CA GLY A 65 12.60 1.89 -13.87
C GLY A 65 13.29 1.87 -15.25
N PRO A 66 14.64 1.76 -15.34
CA PRO A 66 15.35 1.65 -16.62
C PRO A 66 15.00 0.43 -17.48
N CYS A 67 14.42 -0.63 -16.90
CA CYS A 67 14.04 -1.85 -17.61
C CYS A 67 12.72 -1.70 -18.39
N PHE A 68 11.91 -0.67 -18.11
CA PHE A 68 10.55 -0.57 -18.60
C PHE A 68 10.35 0.60 -19.58
N PRO A 69 9.36 0.51 -20.50
CA PRO A 69 9.02 1.64 -21.35
C PRO A 69 8.50 2.84 -20.53
N LYS A 70 9.21 3.97 -20.64
CA LYS A 70 8.99 5.18 -19.82
C LYS A 70 7.53 5.65 -19.76
N ARG A 71 6.75 5.51 -20.83
CA ARG A 71 5.35 5.94 -20.85
C ARG A 71 4.46 5.02 -20.01
N GLN A 72 4.63 3.71 -20.14
CA GLN A 72 3.84 2.71 -19.42
C GLN A 72 4.18 2.72 -17.93
N LEU A 73 5.48 2.76 -17.61
CA LEU A 73 5.96 2.87 -16.23
C LEU A 73 5.41 4.13 -15.54
N ARG A 74 5.50 5.31 -16.16
CA ARG A 74 5.01 6.55 -15.55
C ARG A 74 3.52 6.50 -15.20
N SER A 75 2.70 5.94 -16.09
CA SER A 75 1.26 5.80 -15.85
C SER A 75 0.96 4.77 -14.75
N ALA A 76 1.60 3.60 -14.74
CA ALA A 76 1.37 2.61 -13.69
C ALA A 76 1.88 3.08 -12.32
N LEU A 77 3.07 3.71 -12.29
CA LEU A 77 3.66 4.23 -11.05
C LEU A 77 2.84 5.38 -10.46
N ALA A 78 2.19 6.21 -11.26
CA ALA A 78 1.30 7.27 -10.76
C ALA A 78 0.14 6.69 -9.95
N ASP A 79 -0.54 5.68 -10.49
CA ASP A 79 -1.67 5.03 -9.83
C ASP A 79 -1.23 4.25 -8.58
N VAL A 80 -0.08 3.56 -8.63
CA VAL A 80 0.51 2.92 -7.43
C VAL A 80 0.82 3.94 -6.33
N LYS A 81 1.28 5.14 -6.70
CA LYS A 81 1.52 6.22 -5.73
C LYS A 81 0.22 6.71 -5.12
N GLN A 82 -0.79 6.99 -5.94
CA GLN A 82 -2.11 7.41 -5.45
C GLN A 82 -2.72 6.39 -4.50
N LEU A 83 -2.66 5.10 -4.83
CA LEU A 83 -3.12 4.03 -3.94
C LEU A 83 -2.30 3.96 -2.64
N ALA A 84 -0.97 4.06 -2.72
CA ALA A 84 -0.11 4.03 -1.54
C ALA A 84 -0.33 5.23 -0.60
N ASP A 85 -0.60 6.41 -1.17
CA ASP A 85 -0.87 7.64 -0.43
C ASP A 85 -2.23 7.52 0.28
N SER A 86 -3.28 7.08 -0.41
CA SER A 86 -4.61 6.86 0.19
C SER A 86 -4.62 5.77 1.28
N LEU A 87 -3.85 4.68 1.09
CA LEU A 87 -3.61 3.68 2.13
C LEU A 87 -2.87 4.25 3.36
N GLY A 88 -2.01 5.25 3.14
CA GLY A 88 -1.35 6.02 4.20
C GLY A 88 -2.33 6.86 4.99
N GLU A 89 -3.10 7.70 4.29
CA GLU A 89 -4.12 8.58 4.87
C GLU A 89 -5.14 7.79 5.71
N ARG A 90 -5.56 6.61 5.26
CA ARG A 90 -6.42 5.73 6.06
C ARG A 90 -5.72 5.15 7.29
N ARG A 91 -4.44 4.82 7.22
CA ARG A 91 -3.70 4.15 8.32
C ARG A 91 -3.21 5.14 9.39
N ASP A 92 -2.92 6.38 9.02
CA ASP A 92 -2.32 7.36 9.93
C ASP A 92 -3.18 7.63 11.19
N PRO A 93 -4.52 7.80 11.09
CA PRO A 93 -5.38 7.91 12.27
C PRO A 93 -5.35 6.68 13.19
N ASP A 94 -5.24 5.46 12.66
CA ASP A 94 -5.16 4.24 13.51
C ASP A 94 -3.91 4.27 14.40
N VAL A 95 -2.77 4.67 13.81
CA VAL A 95 -1.50 4.76 14.55
C VAL A 95 -1.55 5.87 15.59
N ALA A 96 -2.18 7.00 15.26
CA ALA A 96 -2.38 8.10 16.18
C ALA A 96 -3.26 7.71 17.37
N VAL A 97 -4.42 7.06 17.12
CA VAL A 97 -5.32 6.56 18.17
C VAL A 97 -4.60 5.57 19.08
N SER A 98 -3.91 4.57 18.52
CA SER A 98 -3.14 3.61 19.31
C SER A 98 -2.06 4.26 20.17
N SER A 99 -1.40 5.29 19.66
CA SER A 99 -0.39 6.06 20.42
C SER A 99 -1.02 6.85 21.56
N LEU A 100 -2.18 7.47 21.32
CA LEU A 100 -2.92 8.23 22.31
C LEU A 100 -3.47 7.36 23.44
N GLU A 101 -3.98 6.17 23.12
CA GLU A 101 -4.44 5.19 24.11
C GLU A 101 -3.29 4.73 25.03
N GLN A 102 -2.10 4.51 24.47
CA GLN A 102 -0.90 4.17 25.24
C GLN A 102 -0.46 5.32 26.17
N ILE A 103 -0.54 6.56 25.70
CA ILE A 103 -0.24 7.76 26.51
C ILE A 103 -1.27 7.89 27.64
N GLY A 104 -2.56 7.73 27.31
CA GLY A 104 -3.69 7.84 28.23
C GLY A 104 -3.60 6.90 29.43
N ALA A 105 -2.98 5.73 29.26
CA ALA A 105 -2.76 4.77 30.36
C ALA A 105 -1.91 5.34 31.52
N GLY A 106 -1.16 6.43 31.30
CA GLY A 106 -0.36 7.11 32.31
C GLY A 106 -0.90 8.47 32.78
N LEU A 107 -2.05 8.92 32.27
CA LEU A 107 -2.62 10.24 32.57
C LEU A 107 -3.53 10.21 33.81
N THR A 108 -3.78 11.39 34.39
CA THR A 108 -4.75 11.58 35.48
C THR A 108 -6.18 11.71 34.94
N SER A 109 -7.18 11.64 35.81
CA SER A 109 -8.59 11.75 35.43
C SER A 109 -8.96 13.09 34.78
N ASP A 110 -8.19 14.16 35.04
CA ASP A 110 -8.52 15.51 34.59
C ASP A 110 -8.23 15.71 33.09
N ASP A 111 -7.29 14.93 32.53
CA ASP A 111 -6.91 15.00 31.11
C ASP A 111 -7.78 14.11 30.21
N ALA A 112 -8.54 13.18 30.80
CA ALA A 112 -9.34 12.19 30.06
C ALA A 112 -10.34 12.81 29.06
N PRO A 113 -11.10 13.88 29.37
CA PRO A 113 -12.05 14.45 28.42
C PRO A 113 -11.38 15.03 27.16
N GLY A 114 -10.18 15.61 27.32
CA GLY A 114 -9.42 16.14 26.19
C GLY A 114 -8.91 15.03 25.28
N LEU A 115 -8.41 13.95 25.88
CA LEU A 115 -7.97 12.75 25.15
C LEU A 115 -9.12 12.10 24.39
N ASP A 116 -10.27 11.91 25.03
CA ASP A 116 -11.47 11.32 24.43
C ASP A 116 -11.95 12.15 23.22
N SER A 117 -11.93 13.48 23.34
CA SER A 117 -12.28 14.37 22.24
C SER A 117 -11.34 14.21 21.05
N LEU A 118 -10.03 14.11 21.28
CA LEU A 118 -9.04 13.92 20.22
C LEU A 118 -9.17 12.55 19.54
N ILE A 119 -9.40 11.49 20.32
CA ILE A 119 -9.65 10.14 19.79
C ILE A 119 -10.94 10.13 18.95
N ALA A 120 -11.99 10.85 19.36
CA ALA A 120 -13.23 10.96 18.60
C ALA A 120 -13.02 11.65 17.24
N GLU A 121 -12.21 12.72 17.20
CA GLU A 121 -11.87 13.44 15.97
C GLU A 121 -11.07 12.56 15.01
N LEU A 122 -10.02 11.89 15.49
CA LEU A 122 -9.24 10.93 14.69
C LEU A 122 -10.09 9.77 14.16
N ASN A 123 -11.05 9.28 14.95
CA ASN A 123 -12.00 8.26 14.47
C ASN A 123 -12.92 8.77 13.36
N SER A 124 -13.21 10.08 13.33
CA SER A 124 -13.96 10.70 12.24
C SER A 124 -13.10 10.82 10.97
N GLU A 125 -11.86 11.30 11.10
CA GLU A 125 -10.89 11.34 10.00
C GLU A 125 -10.66 9.95 9.41
N ARG A 126 -10.53 8.94 10.27
CA ARG A 126 -10.39 7.54 9.89
C ARG A 126 -11.51 7.06 8.97
N ARG A 127 -12.77 7.40 9.29
CA ARG A 127 -13.94 7.01 8.49
C ARG A 127 -13.94 7.72 7.13
N ALA A 128 -13.67 9.02 7.11
CA ALA A 128 -13.58 9.79 5.88
C ALA A 128 -12.48 9.24 4.95
N ALA A 129 -11.28 9.01 5.48
CA ALA A 129 -10.17 8.42 4.72
C ALA A 129 -10.48 6.99 4.22
N ASN A 130 -11.37 6.26 4.89
CA ASN A 130 -11.82 4.93 4.43
C ASN A 130 -12.75 5.03 3.21
N GLU A 131 -13.59 6.06 3.16
CA GLU A 131 -14.43 6.37 1.99
C GLU A 131 -13.57 6.79 0.80
N ASP A 132 -12.55 7.63 1.02
CA ASP A 132 -11.59 8.03 -0.01
C ASP A 132 -10.75 6.84 -0.53
N LEU A 133 -10.35 5.93 0.37
CA LEU A 133 -9.69 4.68 0.00
C LEU A 133 -10.60 3.79 -0.85
N ALA A 134 -11.89 3.68 -0.49
CA ALA A 134 -12.85 2.92 -1.28
C ALA A 134 -12.96 3.46 -2.72
N ALA A 135 -13.08 4.78 -2.89
CA ALA A 135 -13.10 5.41 -4.20
C ALA A 135 -11.79 5.18 -4.99
N THR A 136 -10.64 5.21 -4.30
CA THR A 136 -9.33 4.95 -4.92
C THR A 136 -9.17 3.49 -5.37
N LEU A 137 -9.72 2.54 -4.62
CA LEU A 137 -9.73 1.12 -5.00
C LEU A 137 -10.63 0.87 -6.21
N GLU A 138 -11.81 1.50 -6.27
CA GLU A 138 -12.68 1.45 -7.44
C GLU A 138 -11.97 2.01 -8.68
N GLU A 139 -11.29 3.14 -8.55
CA GLU A 139 -10.50 3.73 -9.63
C GLU A 139 -9.36 2.80 -10.07
N THR A 140 -8.66 2.19 -9.12
CA THR A 140 -7.58 1.24 -9.37
C THR A 140 -8.07 0.02 -10.17
N GLN A 141 -9.26 -0.49 -9.83
CA GLN A 141 -9.91 -1.58 -10.55
C GLN A 141 -10.33 -1.13 -11.95
N ARG A 142 -10.95 0.05 -12.07
CA ARG A 142 -11.43 0.62 -13.33
C ARG A 142 -10.29 0.90 -14.32
N SER A 143 -9.14 1.36 -13.84
CA SER A 143 -7.94 1.61 -14.65
C SER A 143 -7.20 0.33 -15.06
N GLY A 144 -7.63 -0.83 -14.52
CA GLY A 144 -6.98 -2.12 -14.75
C GLY A 144 -5.53 -2.13 -14.30
N LEU A 145 -5.21 -1.47 -13.18
CA LEU A 145 -3.83 -1.29 -12.72
C LEU A 145 -3.07 -2.61 -12.63
N GLN A 146 -3.68 -3.65 -12.04
CA GLN A 146 -3.09 -4.98 -11.94
C GLN A 146 -2.67 -5.53 -13.31
N VAL A 147 -3.57 -5.48 -14.29
CA VAL A 147 -3.31 -5.95 -15.66
C VAL A 147 -2.18 -5.15 -16.32
N ARG A 148 -2.16 -3.82 -16.13
CA ARG A 148 -1.09 -2.97 -16.67
C ARG A 148 0.27 -3.25 -16.04
N LEU A 149 0.33 -3.54 -14.75
CA LEU A 149 1.57 -3.93 -14.06
C LEU A 149 2.09 -5.28 -14.56
N MET A 150 1.21 -6.27 -14.72
CA MET A 150 1.58 -7.57 -15.30
C MET A 150 2.07 -7.43 -16.75
N ALA A 151 1.43 -6.58 -17.55
CA ALA A 151 1.88 -6.27 -18.91
C ALA A 151 3.25 -5.56 -18.92
N LEU A 152 3.50 -4.67 -17.96
CA LEU A 152 4.78 -3.98 -17.80
C LEU A 152 5.92 -4.96 -17.49
N ALA A 153 5.67 -5.92 -16.59
CA ALA A 153 6.62 -6.99 -16.29
C ALA A 153 6.91 -7.87 -17.50
N ALA A 154 5.89 -8.26 -18.26
CA ALA A 154 6.06 -9.04 -19.49
C ALA A 154 6.90 -8.31 -20.55
N GLU A 155 6.79 -6.98 -20.63
CA GLU A 155 7.56 -6.16 -21.57
C GLU A 155 9.05 -6.10 -21.24
N ALA A 156 9.41 -6.11 -19.95
CA ALA A 156 10.81 -6.12 -19.53
C ALA A 156 11.59 -7.34 -20.05
N ARG A 157 10.94 -8.50 -20.22
CA ARG A 157 11.55 -9.73 -20.77
C ARG A 157 11.71 -9.72 -22.28
N ARG A 158 11.00 -8.85 -23.00
CA ARG A 158 10.97 -8.82 -24.47
C ARG A 158 12.04 -7.92 -25.10
N THR A 159 12.69 -7.07 -24.30
CA THR A 159 13.57 -5.99 -24.76
C THR A 159 15.00 -6.21 -24.32
#